data_AF-A0A1N7URX3-F1
#
_entry.id   AF-A0A1N7URX3-F1
#
_cell.length_a   1.000
_cell.length_b   1.000
_cell.length_c   1.000
_cell.angle_alpha   90.00
_cell.angle_beta   90.00
_cell.angle_gamma   90.00
#
_symmetry.space_group_name_H-M   'P 1'
#
loop_
_entity.id
_entity.type
_entity.pdbx_description
1 polymer ?
#
loop_
_entity_poly.entity_id
_entity_poly.type
_entity_poly.pdbx_seq_one_letter_code
_entity_poly.pdbx_strand_id
1 'polypeptide(L)'
;MSISISYSTTYAASTVAEYLSDWSAYFGDLNHREGSVKEGSNTGGFNPGPFDGTQYGVSSTVSNAAVVANGDLHYTLFNPPSHTLWGSIDSLDLGTVLTGGAAGGSYALGEQEVSFANLGLSSLQSEGRDGQVHKIVYGLMSGDSSVLASAIDSLLKDIDPNLSINSTFDQLAAAGVAHVDSASVAASDVALVGVQDVPQDFALAA
;
A
#
# COMPACT_ATOMS: atom_id res chain seq x y z
N MET A 1 0.03 -14.63 -12.49
CA MET A 1 1.30 -13.88 -12.40
C MET A 1 1.76 -13.97 -10.96
N SER A 2 3.07 -13.92 -10.71
CA SER A 2 3.61 -13.92 -9.34
C SER A 2 3.56 -12.51 -8.77
N ILE A 3 3.56 -12.38 -7.44
CA ILE A 3 3.61 -11.08 -6.75
C ILE A 3 4.82 -10.26 -7.25
N SER A 4 4.61 -8.95 -7.44
CA SER A 4 5.64 -7.99 -7.81
C SER A 4 5.60 -6.82 -6.84
N ILE A 5 6.74 -6.45 -6.27
CA ILE A 5 6.81 -5.44 -5.21
C ILE A 5 7.62 -4.24 -5.71
N SER A 6 7.05 -3.04 -5.65
CA SER A 6 7.78 -1.79 -5.84
C SER A 6 8.04 -1.14 -4.49
N TYR A 7 9.25 -0.64 -4.24
CA TYR A 7 9.57 0.01 -2.95
C TYR A 7 10.48 1.22 -3.14
N SER A 8 10.33 2.22 -2.27
CA SER A 8 11.26 3.34 -2.16
C SER A 8 12.59 2.89 -1.53
N THR A 9 13.72 3.43 -2.02
CA THR A 9 15.07 3.14 -1.50
C THR A 9 15.20 3.33 0.01
N THR A 10 14.38 4.22 0.60
CA THR A 10 14.29 4.41 2.06
C THR A 10 14.04 3.12 2.83
N TYR A 11 13.28 2.17 2.25
CA TYR A 11 12.88 0.93 2.91
C TYR A 11 13.70 -0.29 2.47
N ALA A 12 14.76 -0.10 1.67
CA ALA A 12 15.56 -1.19 1.09
C ALA A 12 16.02 -2.24 2.13
N ALA A 13 16.45 -1.77 3.30
CA ALA A 13 16.94 -2.61 4.39
C ALA A 13 15.84 -3.10 5.36
N SER A 14 14.63 -2.57 5.27
CA SER A 14 13.50 -3.02 6.09
C SER A 14 12.98 -4.36 5.59
N THR A 15 12.56 -5.21 6.52
CA THR A 15 11.73 -6.37 6.16
C THR A 15 10.31 -5.92 5.79
N VAL A 16 9.62 -6.73 4.99
CA VAL A 16 8.22 -6.46 4.64
C VAL A 16 7.35 -6.43 5.91
N ALA A 17 7.61 -7.33 6.86
CA ALA A 17 6.90 -7.40 8.13
C ALA A 17 7.08 -6.13 8.98
N GLU A 18 8.33 -5.64 9.12
CA GLU A 18 8.61 -4.39 9.85
C GLU A 18 7.93 -3.21 9.18
N TYR A 19 8.06 -3.06 7.85
CA TYR A 19 7.42 -1.99 7.11
C TYR A 19 5.90 -1.98 7.29
N LEU A 20 5.23 -3.13 7.11
CA LEU A 20 3.78 -3.23 7.22
C LEU A 20 3.28 -2.97 8.65
N SER A 21 4.05 -3.40 9.66
CA SER A 21 3.75 -3.14 11.07
C SER A 21 3.85 -1.64 11.38
N ASP A 22 4.97 -1.03 11.01
CA ASP A 22 5.24 0.39 11.26
C ASP A 22 4.26 1.30 10.50
N TRP A 23 4.01 0.99 9.21
CA TRP A 23 3.07 1.73 8.38
C TRP A 23 1.65 1.65 8.95
N SER A 24 1.19 0.48 9.41
CA SER A 24 -0.16 0.35 9.96
C SER A 24 -0.32 1.03 11.30
N ALA A 25 0.73 1.01 12.14
CA ALA A 25 0.75 1.77 13.38
C ALA A 25 0.72 3.29 13.11
N TYR A 26 1.41 3.76 12.07
CA TYR A 26 1.41 5.16 11.64
C TYR A 26 0.08 5.58 10.98
N PHE A 27 -0.54 4.68 10.22
CA PHE A 27 -1.87 4.89 9.65
C PHE A 27 -2.95 4.96 10.75
N GLY A 28 -2.88 4.07 11.74
CA GLY A 28 -3.78 4.06 12.90
C GLY A 28 -5.17 3.48 12.63
N ASP A 29 -6.03 3.44 13.66
CA ASP A 29 -7.42 2.99 13.55
C ASP A 29 -8.32 4.17 13.14
N LEU A 30 -9.00 4.05 11.99
CA LEU A 30 -9.99 5.03 11.49
C LEU A 30 -11.28 5.05 12.33
N ASN A 31 -11.44 4.09 13.23
CA ASN A 31 -12.64 3.82 14.00
C ASN A 31 -13.89 3.66 13.10
N HIS A 32 -13.73 2.92 11.99
CA HIS A 32 -14.82 2.60 11.06
C HIS A 32 -15.71 1.49 11.63
N ARG A 33 -16.49 1.83 12.66
CA ARG A 33 -17.34 0.92 13.45
C ARG A 33 -18.71 1.55 13.69
N GLU A 34 -19.66 0.73 14.11
CA GLU A 34 -21.03 1.16 14.40
C GLU A 34 -21.06 2.39 15.32
N GLY A 35 -21.85 3.40 14.94
CA GLY A 35 -21.97 4.67 15.67
C GLY A 35 -20.81 5.66 15.49
N SER A 36 -19.74 5.28 14.77
CA SER A 36 -18.54 6.11 14.59
C SER A 36 -18.20 6.46 13.13
N VAL A 37 -18.93 5.90 12.17
CA VAL A 37 -18.75 6.18 10.74
C VAL A 37 -19.16 7.63 10.41
N LYS A 38 -18.28 8.34 9.70
CA LYS A 38 -18.43 9.73 9.25
C LYS A 38 -17.98 9.84 7.80
N GLU A 39 -18.95 10.09 6.93
CA GLU A 39 -18.73 10.33 5.50
C GLU A 39 -17.68 11.40 5.26
N GLY A 40 -16.74 11.12 4.35
CA GLY A 40 -15.64 12.02 4.01
C GLY A 40 -14.54 12.13 5.07
N SER A 41 -14.63 11.38 6.18
CA SER A 41 -13.61 11.35 7.22
C SER A 41 -12.98 9.97 7.37
N ASN A 42 -13.77 8.93 7.63
CA ASN A 42 -13.24 7.59 7.92
C ASN A 42 -13.88 6.49 7.04
N THR A 43 -14.55 6.86 5.95
CA THR A 43 -15.18 5.93 5.01
C THR A 43 -14.24 5.50 3.88
N GLY A 44 -13.28 6.35 3.51
CA GLY A 44 -12.63 6.27 2.21
C GLY A 44 -13.62 6.54 1.08
N GLY A 45 -13.27 6.10 -0.13
CA GLY A 45 -14.12 6.22 -1.31
C GLY A 45 -13.73 5.26 -2.43
N PHE A 46 -14.73 4.90 -3.24
CA PHE A 46 -14.55 4.09 -4.43
C PHE A 46 -14.37 4.96 -5.67
N ASN A 47 -13.66 4.42 -6.67
CA ASN A 47 -13.63 4.96 -8.03
C ASN A 47 -14.11 3.88 -9.02
N PRO A 48 -15.19 4.10 -9.79
CA PRO A 48 -16.01 5.32 -9.86
C PRO A 48 -17.01 5.50 -8.71
N GLY A 49 -17.32 4.46 -7.94
CA GLY A 49 -18.22 4.54 -6.79
C GLY A 49 -19.73 4.55 -7.15
N PRO A 50 -20.61 4.66 -6.14
CA PRO A 50 -20.31 4.99 -4.74
C PRO A 50 -19.87 3.82 -3.86
N PHE A 51 -20.25 2.57 -4.19
CA PHE A 51 -19.95 1.39 -3.37
C PHE A 51 -19.22 0.28 -4.12
N ASP A 52 -18.93 0.52 -5.40
CA ASP A 52 -18.27 -0.43 -6.28
C ASP A 52 -17.25 0.34 -7.13
N GLY A 53 -16.16 -0.30 -7.48
CA GLY A 53 -15.21 0.30 -8.39
C GLY A 53 -13.90 -0.45 -8.54
N THR A 54 -13.05 0.07 -9.42
CA THR A 54 -11.74 -0.49 -9.68
C THR A 54 -10.70 -0.05 -8.66
N GLN A 55 -11.01 0.95 -7.85
CA GLN A 55 -10.16 1.39 -6.74
C GLN A 55 -10.98 1.72 -5.50
N TYR A 56 -10.39 1.46 -4.34
CA TYR A 56 -10.82 1.98 -3.05
C TYR A 56 -9.66 2.72 -2.39
N GLY A 57 -9.81 4.01 -2.14
CA GLY A 57 -8.81 4.87 -1.52
C GLY A 57 -9.25 5.36 -0.15
N VAL A 58 -8.36 5.33 0.84
CA VAL A 58 -8.63 5.87 2.18
C VAL A 58 -7.39 6.48 2.80
N SER A 59 -7.57 7.62 3.47
CA SER A 59 -6.53 8.29 4.25
C SER A 59 -6.73 8.07 5.74
N SER A 60 -5.63 8.11 6.50
CA SER A 60 -5.66 8.17 7.95
C SER A 60 -6.42 9.39 8.46
N THR A 61 -7.07 9.26 9.62
CA THR A 61 -7.66 10.38 10.36
C THR A 61 -6.68 11.04 11.34
N VAL A 62 -5.49 10.46 11.54
CA VAL A 62 -4.50 10.90 12.55
C VAL A 62 -3.12 11.20 11.97
N SER A 63 -2.84 10.79 10.72
CA SER A 63 -1.62 11.08 9.98
C SER A 63 -1.93 11.43 8.53
N ASN A 64 -0.90 11.63 7.70
CA ASN A 64 -1.05 11.80 6.25
C ASN A 64 -0.97 10.47 5.48
N ALA A 65 -0.86 9.33 6.17
CA ALA A 65 -0.78 8.02 5.54
C ALA A 65 -2.06 7.71 4.76
N ALA A 66 -1.91 6.99 3.66
CA ALA A 66 -3.01 6.62 2.79
C ALA A 66 -2.74 5.30 2.07
N VAL A 67 -3.82 4.57 1.77
CA VAL A 67 -3.78 3.32 1.02
C VAL A 67 -4.75 3.37 -0.16
N VAL A 68 -4.34 2.79 -1.28
CA VAL A 68 -5.19 2.55 -2.45
C VAL A 68 -5.20 1.06 -2.75
N ALA A 69 -6.38 0.45 -2.67
CA ALA A 69 -6.61 -0.90 -3.16
C ALA A 69 -7.11 -0.83 -4.60
N ASN A 70 -6.48 -1.58 -5.51
CA ASN A 70 -6.85 -1.64 -6.93
C ASN A 70 -7.30 -3.06 -7.28
N GLY A 71 -8.34 -3.18 -8.11
CA GLY A 71 -8.87 -4.46 -8.57
C GLY A 71 -10.29 -4.33 -9.08
N ASP A 72 -11.18 -5.23 -8.66
CA ASP A 72 -12.63 -5.17 -8.91
C ASP A 72 -13.33 -5.30 -7.55
N LEU A 73 -13.71 -4.17 -6.95
CA LEU A 73 -14.08 -4.10 -5.53
C LEU A 73 -15.54 -3.72 -5.37
N HIS A 74 -16.21 -4.41 -4.44
CA HIS A 74 -17.64 -4.26 -4.19
C HIS A 74 -17.94 -4.20 -2.71
N TYR A 75 -18.73 -3.23 -2.28
CA TYR A 75 -19.15 -3.07 -0.88
C TYR A 75 -20.66 -3.18 -0.73
N THR A 76 -21.10 -4.11 0.14
CA THR A 76 -22.52 -4.43 0.25
C THR A 76 -23.35 -3.39 1.03
N LEU A 77 -22.71 -2.49 1.79
CA LEU A 77 -23.38 -1.55 2.70
C LEU A 77 -24.41 -2.28 3.58
N PHE A 78 -25.71 -2.10 3.33
CA PHE A 78 -26.78 -2.75 4.10
C PHE A 78 -27.32 -4.04 3.47
N ASN A 79 -26.91 -4.37 2.25
CA ASN A 79 -27.31 -5.61 1.58
C ASN A 79 -26.65 -6.82 2.27
N PRO A 80 -27.39 -7.92 2.53
CA PRO A 80 -26.78 -9.14 3.07
C PRO A 80 -25.72 -9.73 2.11
N PRO A 81 -24.56 -10.16 2.61
CA PRO A 81 -24.04 -9.96 3.96
C PRO A 81 -23.60 -8.51 4.20
N SER A 82 -24.12 -7.87 5.26
CA SER A 82 -23.95 -6.42 5.47
C SER A 82 -22.52 -6.00 5.81
N HIS A 83 -22.14 -4.83 5.32
CA HIS A 83 -20.84 -4.19 5.49
C HIS A 83 -19.69 -5.14 5.13
N THR A 84 -19.80 -5.77 3.96
CA THR A 84 -18.80 -6.70 3.42
C THR A 84 -18.15 -6.06 2.20
N LEU A 85 -16.82 -6.10 2.16
CA LEU A 85 -16.03 -5.76 0.98
C LEU A 85 -15.60 -7.06 0.31
N TRP A 86 -15.90 -7.23 -0.97
CA TRP A 86 -15.62 -8.45 -1.73
C TRP A 86 -15.18 -8.10 -3.16
N GLY A 87 -14.89 -9.12 -3.97
CA GLY A 87 -14.37 -8.96 -5.32
C GLY A 87 -12.92 -9.40 -5.42
N SER A 88 -12.06 -8.63 -6.08
CA SER A 88 -10.62 -8.91 -6.22
C SER A 88 -9.74 -7.71 -5.88
N ILE A 89 -8.57 -8.01 -5.31
CA ILE A 89 -7.46 -7.08 -5.10
C ILE A 89 -6.30 -7.56 -5.97
N ASP A 90 -5.96 -6.74 -6.96
CA ASP A 90 -4.82 -6.95 -7.86
C ASP A 90 -3.57 -6.26 -7.34
N SER A 91 -3.72 -5.04 -6.77
CA SER A 91 -2.61 -4.35 -6.11
C SER A 91 -3.05 -3.52 -4.90
N LEU A 92 -2.08 -3.27 -4.01
CA LEU A 92 -2.18 -2.37 -2.88
C LEU A 92 -1.03 -1.38 -2.90
N ASP A 93 -1.34 -0.09 -2.93
CA ASP A 93 -0.36 0.99 -2.89
C ASP A 93 -0.43 1.66 -1.52
N LEU A 94 0.72 1.73 -0.83
CA LEU A 94 0.89 2.29 0.50
C LEU A 94 1.83 3.49 0.44
N GLY A 95 1.50 4.54 1.19
CA GLY A 95 2.33 5.72 1.28
C GLY A 95 1.59 6.86 1.94
N THR A 96 1.82 8.09 1.47
CA THR A 96 1.22 9.29 2.05
C THR A 96 0.56 10.18 1.00
N VAL A 97 -0.33 11.05 1.49
CA VAL A 97 -1.04 12.08 0.71
C VAL A 97 -1.89 11.46 -0.41
N LEU A 98 -3.11 11.02 -0.06
CA LEU A 98 -4.09 10.58 -1.05
C LEU A 98 -4.52 11.75 -1.95
N THR A 99 -4.49 11.53 -3.27
CA THR A 99 -4.91 12.49 -4.28
C THR A 99 -5.91 11.88 -5.25
N GLY A 100 -6.64 12.73 -5.98
CA GLY A 100 -7.62 12.31 -6.98
C GLY A 100 -8.93 11.81 -6.38
N GLY A 101 -9.39 10.65 -6.82
CA GLY A 101 -10.67 10.01 -6.48
C GLY A 101 -11.68 10.01 -7.64
N ALA A 102 -12.93 9.62 -7.37
CA ALA A 102 -13.95 9.45 -8.41
C ALA A 102 -14.12 10.68 -9.34
N ALA A 103 -14.10 11.89 -8.78
CA ALA A 103 -14.18 13.12 -9.56
C ALA A 103 -12.92 13.41 -10.39
N GLY A 104 -11.76 12.90 -9.96
CA GLY A 104 -10.48 13.01 -10.66
C GLY A 104 -10.19 11.85 -11.62
N GLY A 105 -11.06 10.85 -11.70
CA GLY A 105 -10.94 9.67 -12.56
C GLY A 105 -10.07 8.54 -12.01
N SER A 106 -9.21 8.80 -11.03
CA SER A 106 -8.41 7.79 -10.33
C SER A 106 -7.91 8.27 -8.98
N TYR A 107 -7.66 7.34 -8.05
CA TYR A 107 -6.86 7.58 -6.85
C TYR A 107 -5.38 7.37 -7.13
N ALA A 108 -4.54 8.17 -6.46
CA ALA A 108 -3.08 8.03 -6.45
C ALA A 108 -2.51 8.54 -5.12
N LEU A 109 -1.26 8.15 -4.82
CA LEU A 109 -0.51 8.65 -3.67
C LEU A 109 0.49 9.72 -4.13
N GLY A 110 0.54 10.84 -3.42
CA GLY A 110 1.53 11.88 -3.67
C GLY A 110 2.96 11.40 -3.37
N GLU A 111 3.10 10.58 -2.34
CA GLU A 111 4.35 9.91 -1.97
C GLU A 111 4.07 8.42 -1.81
N GLN A 112 4.25 7.65 -2.89
CA GLN A 112 4.15 6.19 -2.81
C GLN A 112 5.42 5.62 -2.18
N GLU A 113 5.25 4.81 -1.14
CA GLU A 113 6.36 4.18 -0.42
C GLU A 113 6.58 2.75 -0.90
N VAL A 114 5.51 1.94 -0.92
CA VAL A 114 5.54 0.54 -1.32
C VAL A 114 4.26 0.20 -2.08
N SER A 115 4.38 -0.58 -3.16
CA SER A 115 3.26 -1.16 -3.88
C SER A 115 3.43 -2.68 -3.99
N PHE A 116 2.37 -3.42 -3.65
CA PHE A 116 2.29 -4.86 -3.86
C PHE A 116 1.33 -5.12 -5.01
N ALA A 117 1.85 -5.57 -6.15
CA ALA A 117 1.08 -5.86 -7.35
C ALA A 117 1.02 -7.37 -7.64
N ASN A 118 0.07 -7.76 -8.50
CA ASN A 118 -0.23 -9.14 -8.84
C ASN A 118 -0.58 -10.00 -7.62
N LEU A 119 -1.30 -9.42 -6.66
CA LEU A 119 -1.73 -10.12 -5.45
C LEU A 119 -2.69 -11.27 -5.78
N GLY A 120 -3.55 -11.10 -6.80
CA GLY A 120 -4.46 -12.14 -7.27
C GLY A 120 -5.42 -12.62 -6.18
N LEU A 121 -5.74 -11.76 -5.21
CA LEU A 121 -6.58 -12.10 -4.07
C LEU A 121 -8.04 -11.87 -4.46
N SER A 122 -8.89 -12.86 -4.24
CA SER A 122 -10.32 -12.74 -4.48
C SER A 122 -11.15 -13.21 -3.30
N SER A 123 -12.36 -12.68 -3.14
CA SER A 123 -13.37 -13.18 -2.22
C SER A 123 -14.76 -13.07 -2.84
N LEU A 124 -15.55 -14.13 -2.68
CA LEU A 124 -16.94 -14.16 -3.07
C LEU A 124 -17.78 -13.38 -2.08
N GLN A 125 -18.84 -12.72 -2.57
CA GLN A 125 -19.80 -12.03 -1.70
C GLN A 125 -20.35 -12.94 -0.58
N SER A 126 -20.58 -14.22 -0.87
CA SER A 126 -21.12 -15.20 0.09
C SER A 126 -20.21 -15.49 1.28
N GLU A 127 -18.91 -15.19 1.18
CA GLU A 127 -17.98 -15.34 2.30
C GLU A 127 -18.18 -14.25 3.36
N GLY A 128 -18.92 -13.17 3.03
CA GLY A 128 -19.18 -12.10 3.98
C GLY A 128 -17.88 -11.47 4.51
N ARG A 129 -17.91 -11.06 5.78
CA ARG A 129 -16.73 -10.49 6.45
C ARG A 129 -15.61 -11.50 6.71
N ASP A 130 -15.84 -12.79 6.40
CA ASP A 130 -14.81 -13.81 6.50
C ASP A 130 -13.90 -13.88 5.27
N GLY A 131 -14.31 -13.28 4.15
CA GLY A 131 -13.51 -13.19 2.93
C GLY A 131 -12.19 -12.44 3.15
N GLN A 132 -11.12 -12.92 2.51
CA GLN A 132 -9.78 -12.34 2.63
C GLN A 132 -9.72 -10.87 2.18
N VAL A 133 -10.45 -10.48 1.12
CA VAL A 133 -10.51 -9.10 0.63
C VAL A 133 -11.03 -8.17 1.73
N HIS A 134 -12.11 -8.56 2.40
CA HIS A 134 -12.67 -7.81 3.52
C HIS A 134 -11.66 -7.70 4.66
N LYS A 135 -11.09 -8.83 5.10
CA LYS A 135 -10.17 -8.88 6.24
C LYS A 135 -8.92 -8.03 6.01
N ILE A 136 -8.39 -8.02 4.79
CA ILE A 136 -7.20 -7.23 4.44
C ILE A 136 -7.53 -5.73 4.51
N VAL A 137 -8.53 -5.27 3.76
CA VAL A 137 -8.81 -3.82 3.68
C VAL A 137 -9.34 -3.30 5.02
N TYR A 138 -10.23 -4.04 5.67
CA TYR A 138 -10.76 -3.64 6.99
C TYR A 138 -9.69 -3.70 8.09
N GLY A 139 -8.75 -4.63 8.00
CA GLY A 139 -7.57 -4.69 8.86
C GLY A 139 -6.74 -3.42 8.73
N LEU A 140 -6.38 -3.02 7.50
CA LEU A 140 -5.63 -1.78 7.25
C LEU A 140 -6.39 -0.54 7.75
N MET A 141 -7.70 -0.46 7.51
CA MET A 141 -8.56 0.61 8.07
C MET A 141 -8.57 0.65 9.60
N SER A 142 -8.24 -0.47 10.25
CA SER A 142 -8.17 -0.60 11.71
C SER A 142 -6.74 -0.50 12.25
N GLY A 143 -5.75 -0.17 11.40
CA GLY A 143 -4.34 -0.12 11.78
C GLY A 143 -3.69 -1.49 12.01
N ASP A 144 -4.22 -2.55 11.38
CA ASP A 144 -3.73 -3.93 11.50
C ASP A 144 -3.44 -4.56 10.12
N SER A 145 -2.15 -4.74 9.80
CA SER A 145 -1.70 -5.37 8.56
C SER A 145 -1.49 -6.88 8.66
N SER A 146 -1.81 -7.54 9.78
CA SER A 146 -1.50 -8.96 10.00
C SER A 146 -2.04 -9.90 8.91
N VAL A 147 -3.25 -9.64 8.43
CA VAL A 147 -3.88 -10.43 7.35
C VAL A 147 -3.17 -10.17 6.01
N LEU A 148 -2.83 -8.92 5.72
CA LEU A 148 -2.06 -8.56 4.51
C LEU A 148 -0.68 -9.23 4.54
N ALA A 149 0.03 -9.14 5.67
CA ALA A 149 1.33 -9.75 5.85
C ALA A 149 1.26 -11.27 5.64
N SER A 150 0.24 -11.94 6.18
CA SER A 150 0.03 -13.39 5.99
C SER A 150 -0.23 -13.76 4.52
N ALA A 151 -0.99 -12.93 3.81
CA ALA A 151 -1.26 -13.14 2.39
C ALA A 151 0.02 -12.97 1.54
N ILE A 152 0.79 -11.90 1.79
CA ILE A 152 2.08 -11.66 1.10
C ILE A 152 3.07 -12.78 1.40
N ASP A 153 3.17 -13.21 2.66
CA ASP A 153 4.05 -14.31 3.06
C ASP A 153 3.74 -15.62 2.31
N SER A 154 2.46 -15.92 2.14
CA SER A 154 2.01 -17.08 1.35
C SER A 154 2.40 -16.94 -0.12
N LEU A 155 2.15 -15.77 -0.73
CA LEU A 155 2.52 -15.48 -2.12
C LEU A 155 4.03 -15.55 -2.38
N LEU A 156 4.85 -15.12 -1.43
CA LEU A 156 6.30 -15.21 -1.52
C LEU A 156 6.77 -16.68 -1.43
N LYS A 157 6.20 -17.46 -0.51
CA LYS A 157 6.53 -18.88 -0.35
C LYS A 157 6.12 -19.75 -1.55
N ASP A 158 5.07 -19.35 -2.26
CA ASP A 158 4.66 -20.00 -3.51
C ASP A 158 5.69 -19.80 -4.64
N ILE A 159 6.52 -18.75 -4.58
CA ILE A 159 7.63 -18.53 -5.52
C ILE A 159 8.85 -19.33 -5.09
N ASP A 160 9.28 -19.16 -3.84
CA ASP A 160 10.36 -19.92 -3.22
C ASP A 160 10.12 -19.98 -1.69
N PRO A 161 10.14 -21.16 -1.07
CA PRO A 161 9.84 -21.33 0.35
C PRO A 161 10.82 -20.60 1.30
N ASN A 162 11.97 -20.12 0.80
CA ASN A 162 12.91 -19.31 1.58
C ASN A 162 12.57 -17.82 1.56
N LEU A 163 11.70 -17.37 0.65
CA LEU A 163 11.18 -16.00 0.64
C LEU A 163 10.04 -15.89 1.65
N SER A 164 10.03 -14.80 2.39
CA SER A 164 8.99 -14.55 3.39
C SER A 164 8.88 -13.05 3.66
N ILE A 165 7.89 -12.66 4.45
CA ILE A 165 7.79 -11.28 4.93
C ILE A 165 8.95 -10.85 5.85
N ASN A 166 9.77 -11.79 6.32
CA ASN A 166 10.99 -11.51 7.08
C ASN A 166 12.20 -11.24 6.18
N SER A 167 12.06 -11.37 4.86
CA SER A 167 13.07 -10.93 3.90
C SER A 167 13.02 -9.41 3.76
N THR A 168 14.19 -8.78 3.61
CA THR A 168 14.27 -7.36 3.28
C THR A 168 13.83 -7.09 1.85
N PHE A 169 13.39 -5.88 1.55
CA PHE A 169 13.04 -5.51 0.17
C PHE A 169 14.21 -5.74 -0.81
N ASP A 170 15.45 -5.44 -0.42
CA ASP A 170 16.63 -5.74 -1.24
C ASP A 170 16.88 -7.25 -1.44
N GLN A 171 16.60 -8.09 -0.45
CA GLN A 171 16.67 -9.54 -0.61
C GLN A 171 15.61 -10.05 -1.60
N LEU A 172 14.39 -9.49 -1.51
CA LEU A 172 13.32 -9.77 -2.47
C LEU A 172 13.66 -9.26 -3.87
N ALA A 173 14.35 -8.13 -3.98
CA ALA A 173 14.84 -7.61 -5.26
C ALA A 173 15.94 -8.51 -5.86
N ALA A 174 16.86 -9.00 -5.03
CA ALA A 174 17.87 -9.98 -5.46
C ALA A 174 17.24 -11.31 -5.92
N ALA A 175 16.09 -11.68 -5.35
CA ALA A 175 15.29 -12.83 -5.79
C ALA A 175 14.41 -12.55 -7.02
N GLY A 176 14.40 -11.31 -7.53
CA GLY A 176 13.66 -10.91 -8.72
C GLY A 176 12.16 -10.71 -8.52
N VAL A 177 11.69 -10.58 -7.27
CA VAL A 177 10.26 -10.37 -6.94
C VAL A 177 9.95 -8.94 -6.49
N ALA A 178 10.98 -8.15 -6.22
CA ALA A 178 10.85 -6.73 -5.91
C ALA A 178 11.75 -5.87 -6.82
N HIS A 179 11.43 -4.58 -6.91
CA HIS A 179 12.24 -3.59 -7.60
C HIS A 179 12.12 -2.24 -6.92
N VAL A 180 13.19 -1.45 -6.98
CA VAL A 180 13.17 -0.08 -6.52
C VAL A 180 12.24 0.74 -7.41
N ASP A 181 11.42 1.60 -6.82
CA ASP A 181 10.59 2.53 -7.58
C ASP A 181 11.47 3.52 -8.33
N SER A 182 11.25 3.64 -9.65
CA SER A 182 12.01 4.53 -10.53
C SER A 182 11.91 6.01 -10.13
N ALA A 183 10.84 6.41 -9.42
CA ALA A 183 10.74 7.75 -8.84
C ALA A 183 11.74 7.97 -7.69
N SER A 184 12.00 6.93 -6.88
CA SER A 184 12.89 7.01 -5.72
C SER A 184 14.38 7.03 -6.10
N VAL A 185 14.76 6.39 -7.22
CA VAL A 185 16.15 6.48 -7.74
C VAL A 185 16.46 7.89 -8.26
N ALA A 186 15.51 8.52 -8.97
CA ALA A 186 15.70 9.88 -9.49
C ALA A 186 15.88 10.91 -8.35
N ALA A 187 15.14 10.75 -7.24
CA ALA A 187 15.32 11.59 -6.05
C ALA A 187 16.68 11.36 -5.36
N SER A 188 17.15 10.10 -5.30
CA SER A 188 18.45 9.75 -4.72
C SER A 188 19.63 10.28 -5.55
N ASP A 189 19.54 10.22 -6.88
CA ASP A 189 20.57 10.72 -7.79
C ASP A 189 20.70 12.25 -7.72
N VAL A 190 19.58 12.98 -7.59
CA VAL A 190 19.62 14.45 -7.42
C VAL A 190 20.27 14.85 -6.10
N ALA A 191 20.08 14.07 -5.02
CA ALA A 191 20.74 14.30 -3.75
C ALA A 191 22.27 14.04 -3.82
N LEU A 192 22.71 13.08 -4.65
CA LEU A 192 24.13 12.76 -4.82
C LEU A 192 24.88 13.77 -5.73
N VAL A 193 24.20 14.34 -6.72
CA VAL A 193 24.79 15.37 -7.61
C VAL A 193 24.86 16.76 -6.94
N GLY A 194 24.14 16.97 -5.83
CA GLY A 194 24.15 18.21 -5.05
C GLY A 194 25.40 18.46 -4.19
N VAL A 195 26.34 17.51 -4.09
CA VAL A 195 27.59 17.66 -3.33
C VAL A 195 28.78 17.24 -4.19
N GLN A 196 29.07 18.02 -5.23
CA GLN A 196 30.46 18.16 -5.65
C GLN A 196 31.07 19.31 -4.84
N ASP A 197 31.71 18.96 -3.72
CA ASP A 197 32.79 19.75 -3.17
C ASP A 197 33.79 19.99 -4.31
N VAL A 198 33.81 21.21 -4.84
CA VAL A 198 34.96 21.67 -5.61
C VAL A 198 35.89 22.30 -4.59
N PRO A 199 37.02 21.67 -4.22
CA PRO A 199 38.10 22.42 -3.60
C PRO A 199 38.65 23.31 -4.70
N GLN A 200 38.06 24.51 -4.88
CA GLN A 200 38.69 25.55 -5.68
C GLN A 200 39.87 26.07 -4.88
N ASP A 201 40.97 25.36 -5.09
CA ASP A 201 42.33 25.85 -5.22
C ASP A 201 42.38 27.36 -5.56
N PHE A 202 42.32 28.20 -4.53
CA PHE A 202 42.59 29.63 -4.60
C PHE A 202 44.00 29.94 -4.07
N ALA A 203 44.96 29.08 -4.40
CA ALA A 203 46.38 29.35 -4.22
C ALA A 203 47.08 29.33 -5.58
N LEU A 204 46.99 30.42 -6.36
CA LEU A 204 48.09 31.01 -7.14
C LEU A 204 47.59 32.18 -8.01
N ALA A 205 48.12 33.37 -7.75
CA ALA A 205 48.69 34.34 -8.71
C ALA A 205 48.28 35.81 -8.44
N ALA A 206 49.34 36.60 -8.16
CA ALA A 206 49.47 38.07 -8.10
C ALA A 206 49.04 38.77 -6.81
#